data_AF-A0A1C6DP13-F1
#
_entry.id   AF-A0A1C6DP13-F1
#
_cell.length_a   1.000
_cell.length_b   1.000
_cell.length_c   1.000
_cell.angle_alpha   90.00
_cell.angle_beta   90.00
_cell.angle_gamma   90.00
#
_symmetry.space_group_name_H-M   'P 1'
#
loop_
_entity.id
_entity.type
_entity.pdbx_description
1 polymer ?
#
loop_
_entity_poly.entity_id
_entity_poly.type
_entity_poly.pdbx_seq_one_letter_code
_entity_poly.pdbx_strand_id
1 'polypeptide(L)'
;MESVLELTHLLDYTMPGIKTLLKGWNETNGKDKLGDFVEEYWHYDNITKKSEEQFIESYLKWAKEKGYHQSQDKAAKIYMLAKEGIPTVSSDTPSTKMLVQAAVRVLREIDNT
;
A
#
# COMPACT_ATOMS: atom_id res chain seq x y z
N MET A 1 -5.91 -11.90 -13.73
CA MET A 1 -5.50 -10.73 -14.55
C MET A 1 -6.37 -9.51 -14.28
N GLU A 2 -7.71 -9.62 -14.31
CA GLU A 2 -8.61 -8.48 -14.05
C GLU A 2 -8.48 -7.89 -12.64
N SER A 3 -8.38 -8.71 -11.59
CA SER A 3 -8.34 -8.20 -10.21
C SER A 3 -7.05 -7.44 -9.86
N VAL A 4 -5.93 -7.78 -10.50
CA VAL A 4 -4.67 -7.04 -10.35
C VAL A 4 -4.78 -5.67 -11.01
N LEU A 5 -5.49 -5.61 -12.13
CA LEU A 5 -5.78 -4.38 -12.86
C LEU A 5 -6.73 -3.46 -12.07
N GLU A 6 -7.73 -4.02 -11.38
CA GLU A 6 -8.64 -3.26 -10.53
C GLU A 6 -7.95 -2.61 -9.33
N LEU A 7 -7.16 -3.38 -8.56
CA LEU A 7 -6.35 -2.80 -7.49
C LEU A 7 -5.37 -1.77 -8.05
N THR A 8 -4.79 -2.04 -9.22
CA THR A 8 -3.90 -1.11 -9.90
C THR A 8 -4.59 0.23 -10.15
N HIS A 9 -5.77 0.22 -10.75
CA HIS A 9 -6.50 1.46 -11.01
C HIS A 9 -6.84 2.20 -9.70
N LEU A 10 -7.31 1.50 -8.68
CA LEU A 10 -7.61 2.11 -7.38
C LEU A 10 -6.39 2.79 -6.75
N LEU A 11 -5.22 2.15 -6.83
CA LEU A 11 -3.98 2.72 -6.31
C LEU A 11 -3.51 3.95 -7.09
N ASP A 12 -3.82 4.05 -8.38
CA ASP A 12 -3.49 5.26 -9.14
C ASP A 12 -4.31 6.47 -8.66
N TYR A 13 -5.47 6.24 -8.03
CA TYR A 13 -6.29 7.29 -7.42
C TYR A 13 -5.91 7.60 -5.95
N THR A 14 -5.54 6.60 -5.14
CA THR A 14 -5.30 6.77 -3.69
C THR A 14 -3.82 6.92 -3.33
N MET A 15 -2.93 6.31 -4.09
CA MET A 15 -1.49 6.20 -3.83
C MET A 15 -0.68 6.18 -5.13
N PRO A 16 -0.77 7.24 -5.95
CA PRO A 16 -0.14 7.28 -7.26
C PRO A 16 1.37 7.01 -7.18
N GLY A 17 1.86 6.09 -8.01
CA GLY A 17 3.29 5.74 -8.09
C GLY A 17 3.78 4.72 -7.07
N ILE A 18 2.97 4.29 -6.10
CA ILE A 18 3.41 3.41 -4.99
C ILE A 18 3.98 2.06 -5.47
N LYS A 19 3.45 1.54 -6.58
CA LYS A 19 3.88 0.28 -7.21
C LYS A 19 5.36 0.29 -7.63
N THR A 20 5.93 1.47 -7.87
CA THR A 20 7.34 1.60 -8.26
C THR A 20 8.29 1.29 -7.10
N LEU A 21 7.86 1.57 -5.86
CA LEU A 21 8.61 1.34 -4.62
C LEU A 21 8.29 -0.02 -3.99
N LEU A 22 7.03 -0.43 -4.13
CA LEU A 22 6.50 -1.73 -3.70
C LEU A 22 6.23 -2.56 -4.95
N LYS A 23 7.31 -3.09 -5.56
CA LYS A 23 7.16 -4.08 -6.64
C LYS A 23 6.31 -5.24 -6.11
N GLY A 24 5.13 -5.39 -6.71
CA GLY A 24 4.11 -6.37 -6.34
C GLY A 24 4.56 -7.80 -6.60
N TRP A 25 3.91 -8.71 -5.87
CA TRP A 25 4.00 -10.17 -5.95
C TRP A 25 5.41 -10.76 -6.12
N ASN A 26 5.96 -11.30 -5.03
CA ASN A 26 7.12 -12.16 -5.15
C ASN A 26 6.66 -13.61 -5.35
N GLU A 27 6.64 -14.07 -6.61
CA GLU A 27 6.26 -15.43 -7.02
C GLU A 27 7.07 -16.51 -6.28
N THR A 28 8.29 -16.19 -5.84
CA THR A 28 9.19 -17.16 -5.21
C THR A 28 8.83 -17.50 -3.76
N ASN A 29 7.99 -16.70 -3.10
CA ASN A 29 7.62 -16.91 -1.69
C ASN A 29 6.14 -16.64 -1.36
N GLY A 30 5.28 -16.42 -2.37
CA GLY A 30 3.82 -16.32 -2.20
C GLY A 30 3.36 -15.14 -1.34
N LYS A 31 4.21 -14.13 -1.14
CA LYS A 31 3.90 -12.95 -0.33
C LYS A 31 3.58 -11.75 -1.21
N ASP A 32 2.35 -11.25 -1.08
CA ASP A 32 1.94 -9.98 -1.70
C ASP A 32 2.22 -8.79 -0.76
N LYS A 33 3.45 -8.27 -0.86
CA LYS A 33 3.88 -7.09 -0.10
C LYS A 33 3.05 -5.85 -0.45
N LEU A 34 2.55 -5.74 -1.68
CA LEU A 34 1.75 -4.61 -2.10
C LEU A 34 0.37 -4.69 -1.42
N GLY A 35 -0.33 -5.81 -1.52
CA GLY A 35 -1.60 -6.02 -0.83
C GLY A 35 -1.50 -5.86 0.68
N ASP A 36 -0.48 -6.45 1.33
CA ASP A 36 -0.24 -6.28 2.77
C ASP A 36 -0.02 -4.81 3.17
N PHE A 37 0.63 -4.04 2.31
CA PHE A 37 0.89 -2.62 2.57
C PHE A 37 -0.39 -1.80 2.39
N VAL A 38 -1.16 -2.09 1.34
CA VAL A 38 -2.41 -1.41 1.03
C VAL A 38 -3.48 -1.69 2.09
N GLU A 39 -3.47 -2.85 2.74
CA GLU A 39 -4.36 -3.10 3.88
C GLU A 39 -4.09 -2.18 5.07
N GLU A 40 -2.80 -1.90 5.34
CA GLU A 40 -2.37 -1.07 6.47
C GLU A 40 -2.47 0.43 6.15
N TYR A 41 -1.92 0.84 5.00
CA TYR A 41 -1.76 2.22 4.57
C TYR A 41 -2.53 2.45 3.26
N TRP A 42 -3.84 2.22 3.28
CA TRP A 42 -4.73 2.24 2.09
C TRP A 42 -4.79 3.59 1.33
N HIS A 43 -4.25 4.67 1.90
CA HIS A 43 -4.20 6.00 1.30
C HIS A 43 -2.99 6.82 1.78
N TYR A 44 -2.48 7.73 0.93
CA TYR A 44 -1.36 8.60 1.30
C TYR A 44 -1.65 9.48 2.51
N ASP A 45 -2.88 9.96 2.70
CA ASP A 45 -3.29 10.62 3.94
C ASP A 45 -3.00 9.81 5.22
N ASN A 46 -3.06 8.48 5.20
CA ASN A 46 -2.72 7.69 6.40
C ASN A 46 -1.22 7.71 6.72
N ILE A 47 -0.41 8.04 5.72
CA ILE A 47 1.04 8.22 5.79
C ILE A 47 1.36 9.66 6.20
N THR A 48 0.82 10.65 5.48
CA THR A 48 1.16 12.07 5.63
C THR A 48 0.46 12.76 6.81
N LYS A 49 -0.58 12.16 7.41
CA LYS A 49 -1.12 12.58 8.71
C LYS A 49 -0.15 12.34 9.87
N LYS A 50 0.91 11.56 9.66
CA LYS A 50 2.02 11.33 10.61
C LYS A 50 3.23 12.17 10.21
N SER A 51 4.14 12.44 11.15
CA SER A 51 5.47 12.91 10.76
C SER A 51 6.24 11.82 10.02
N GLU A 52 7.28 12.21 9.29
CA GLU A 52 8.15 11.25 8.57
C GLU A 52 8.72 10.19 9.51
N GLU A 53 9.23 10.62 10.67
CA GLU A 53 9.77 9.75 11.72
C GLU A 53 8.73 8.76 12.23
N GLN A 54 7.52 9.23 12.54
CA GLN A 54 6.40 8.39 12.99
C GLN A 54 5.98 7.37 11.95
N PHE A 55 5.97 7.75 10.67
CA PHE A 55 5.67 6.82 9.59
C PHE A 55 6.79 5.79 9.43
N ILE A 56 8.05 6.21 9.47
CA ILE A 56 9.21 5.30 9.38
C ILE A 56 9.13 4.24 10.49
N GLU A 57 8.93 4.65 11.74
CA GLU A 57 8.77 3.70 12.85
C GLU A 57 7.60 2.73 12.64
N SER A 58 6.45 3.26 12.20
CA SER A 58 5.27 2.46 11.89
C SER A 58 5.56 1.44 10.77
N TYR A 59 6.22 1.84 9.70
CA TYR A 59 6.60 0.98 8.58
C TYR A 59 7.58 -0.11 9.01
N LEU A 60 8.60 0.22 9.81
CA LEU A 60 9.57 -0.75 10.30
C LEU A 60 8.89 -1.79 11.20
N LYS A 61 7.97 -1.37 12.05
CA LYS A 61 7.16 -2.28 12.88
C LYS A 61 6.28 -3.19 12.02
N TRP A 62 5.50 -2.62 11.10
CA TRP A 62 4.67 -3.38 10.16
C TRP A 62 5.50 -4.39 9.34
N ALA A 63 6.65 -3.96 8.81
CA ALA A 63 7.55 -4.81 8.04
C ALA A 63 8.06 -5.97 8.89
N LYS A 64 8.42 -5.72 10.16
CA LYS A 64 8.83 -6.78 11.10
C LYS A 64 7.71 -7.78 11.35
N GLU A 65 6.50 -7.31 11.62
CA GLU A 65 5.32 -8.15 11.92
C GLU A 65 4.93 -9.05 10.73
N LYS A 66 4.99 -8.52 9.51
CA LYS A 66 4.72 -9.29 8.28
C LYS A 66 5.91 -10.13 7.80
N GLY A 67 7.06 -10.02 8.46
CA GLY A 67 8.29 -10.75 8.11
C GLY A 67 8.97 -10.24 6.83
N TYR A 68 8.88 -8.93 6.56
CA TYR A 68 9.60 -8.23 5.51
C TYR A 68 10.89 -7.57 6.03
N HIS A 69 11.81 -7.29 5.11
CA HIS A 69 13.02 -6.52 5.43
C HIS A 69 12.67 -5.09 5.84
N GLN A 70 13.15 -4.70 7.03
CA GLN A 70 12.96 -3.40 7.68
C GLN A 70 13.95 -2.39 7.10
N SER A 71 13.55 -1.66 6.06
CA SER A 71 14.40 -0.66 5.40
C SER A 71 13.88 0.75 5.68
N GLN A 72 14.66 1.52 6.43
CA GLN A 72 14.37 2.92 6.72
C GLN A 72 14.44 3.80 5.46
N ASP A 73 15.45 3.60 4.60
CA ASP A 73 15.55 4.28 3.30
C ASP A 73 14.31 4.07 2.43
N LYS A 74 13.78 2.84 2.40
CA LYS A 74 12.54 2.54 1.68
C LYS A 74 11.34 3.25 2.31
N ALA A 75 11.24 3.28 3.63
CA ALA A 75 10.17 4.00 4.33
C ALA A 75 10.23 5.50 4.02
N ALA A 76 11.41 6.13 4.09
CA ALA A 76 11.59 7.54 3.75
C ALA A 76 11.18 7.84 2.31
N LYS A 77 11.57 6.99 1.34
CA LYS A 77 11.14 7.12 -0.06
C LYS A 77 9.63 7.03 -0.24
N ILE A 78 8.97 6.13 0.48
CA ILE A 78 7.50 6.01 0.46
C ILE A 78 6.85 7.26 1.05
N TYR A 79 7.37 7.79 2.16
CA TYR A 79 6.85 9.00 2.78
C TYR A 79 6.99 10.22 1.87
N MET A 80 8.16 10.40 1.26
CA MET A 80 8.41 11.46 0.28
C MET A 80 7.44 11.35 -0.90
N LEU A 81 7.27 10.14 -1.45
CA LEU A 81 6.30 9.89 -2.51
C LEU A 81 4.85 10.21 -2.08
N ALA A 82 4.48 9.87 -0.85
CA ALA A 82 3.15 10.17 -0.32
C ALA A 82 2.92 11.68 -0.10
N LYS A 83 3.97 12.41 0.27
CA LYS A 83 3.95 13.86 0.49
C LYS A 83 3.90 14.65 -0.82
N GLU A 84 4.58 14.17 -1.86
CA GLU A 84 4.58 14.78 -3.20
C GLU A 84 3.39 14.31 -4.06
N GLY A 85 2.85 13.13 -3.75
CA GLY A 85 1.72 12.55 -4.44
C GLY A 85 0.44 13.34 -4.16
N ILE A 86 -0.37 13.51 -5.20
CA ILE A 86 -1.69 14.13 -5.11
C ILE A 86 -2.73 13.03 -5.37
N PRO A 87 -3.30 12.42 -4.32
CA PRO A 87 -4.44 11.52 -4.48
C PRO A 87 -5.59 12.25 -5.18
N THR A 88 -6.22 11.58 -6.13
CA THR A 88 -7.35 12.14 -6.88
C THR A 88 -8.68 11.95 -6.14
N VAL A 89 -8.73 10.99 -5.22
CA VAL A 89 -9.88 10.73 -4.34
C VAL A 89 -9.53 11.11 -2.91
N SER A 90 -10.53 11.58 -2.15
CA SER A 90 -10.32 11.93 -0.73
C SER A 90 -10.37 10.69 0.16
N SER A 91 -9.52 10.69 1.20
CA SER A 91 -9.54 9.66 2.26
C SER A 91 -10.76 9.78 3.19
N ASP A 92 -11.47 10.91 3.19
CA ASP A 92 -12.62 11.14 4.06
C ASP A 92 -13.92 10.49 3.56
N THR A 93 -13.89 9.95 2.33
CA THR A 93 -15.04 9.21 1.79
C THR A 93 -14.96 7.75 2.22
N PRO A 94 -15.88 7.23 3.06
CA PRO A 94 -15.77 5.87 3.60
C PRO A 94 -15.75 4.78 2.52
N SER A 95 -16.38 5.03 1.37
CA SER A 95 -16.38 4.11 0.22
C SER A 95 -14.99 3.91 -0.39
N THR A 96 -14.08 4.90 -0.32
CA THR A 96 -12.71 4.77 -0.83
C THR A 96 -11.97 3.63 -0.14
N LYS A 97 -12.01 3.60 1.21
CA LYS A 97 -11.38 2.54 1.99
C LYS A 97 -12.03 1.18 1.70
N MET A 98 -13.37 1.13 1.65
CA MET A 98 -14.09 -0.12 1.37
C MET A 98 -13.72 -0.70 0.01
N LEU A 99 -13.63 0.13 -1.05
CA LEU A 99 -13.27 -0.31 -2.39
C LEU A 99 -11.84 -0.85 -2.45
N VAL A 100 -10.88 -0.13 -1.85
CA VAL A 100 -9.48 -0.56 -1.81
C VAL A 100 -9.34 -1.89 -1.07
N GLN A 101 -9.99 -2.05 0.08
CA GLN A 101 -9.93 -3.28 0.87
C GLN A 101 -10.64 -4.45 0.17
N ALA A 102 -11.76 -4.20 -0.50
CA ALA A 102 -12.46 -5.22 -1.28
C ALA A 102 -11.58 -5.74 -2.43
N ALA A 103 -10.88 -4.86 -3.15
CA ALA A 103 -9.98 -5.24 -4.23
C ALA A 103 -8.81 -6.11 -3.73
N VAL A 104 -8.19 -5.77 -2.59
CA VAL A 104 -7.13 -6.61 -2.00
C VAL A 104 -7.67 -7.99 -1.58
N ARG A 105 -8.88 -8.04 -1.02
CA ARG A 105 -9.50 -9.31 -0.62
C ARG A 105 -9.77 -10.22 -1.82
N VAL A 106 -10.38 -9.69 -2.89
CA VAL A 106 -10.67 -10.47 -4.11
C VAL A 106 -9.40 -11.02 -4.72
N LEU A 107 -8.33 -10.22 -4.76
CA LEU A 107 -7.01 -10.67 -5.20
C LEU A 107 -6.52 -11.90 -4.43
N ARG A 108 -6.56 -11.83 -3.09
CA ARG A 108 -6.14 -12.94 -2.24
C ARG A 108 -7.01 -14.19 -2.41
N GLU A 109 -8.31 -14.03 -2.62
CA GLU A 109 -9.21 -15.18 -2.84
C GLU A 109 -8.87 -15.91 -4.16
N ILE A 110 -8.51 -15.17 -5.21
CA ILE A 110 -8.05 -15.74 -6.49
C ILE A 110 -6.70 -16.43 -6.32
N ASP A 111 -5.77 -15.81 -5.60
CA ASP A 111 -4.42 -16.32 -5.41
C ASP A 111 -4.34 -17.57 -4.53
N ASN A 112 -5.36 -17.83 -3.70
CA ASN A 112 -5.47 -19.04 -2.88
C ASN A 112 -6.26 -20.18 -3.57
N THR A 113 -6.68 -20.00 -4.82
CA THR A 113 -7.42 -21.00 -5.63
C THR A 113 -6.51 -21.60 -6.70
#